data_AF-W8P5M0-F1
#
_entry.id   AF-W8P5M0-F1
#
_cell.length_a   1.000
_cell.length_b   1.000
_cell.length_c   1.000
_cell.angle_alpha   90.00
_cell.angle_beta   90.00
_cell.angle_gamma   90.00
#
_symmetry.space_group_name_H-M   'P 1'
#
loop_
_entity.id
_entity.type
_entity.pdbx_description
1 polymer ?
#
loop_
_entity_poly.entity_id
_entity_poly.type
_entity_poly.pdbx_seq_one_letter_code
_entity_poly.pdbx_strand_id
1 'polypeptide(L)'
;SKLANNASGQLEWEDYFFHLIFPEDKRDLSIWPKTPSYYTEVTSDYARRLRVLASKILEVLSLELGLEEGRLEKEVGGMEELLLQMKINYYPKCPQPELALGVEAHT
;
A
#
# COMPACT_ATOMS: atom_id res chain seq x y z
N SER A 1 -12.67 13.64 6.31
CA SER A 1 -11.66 13.24 7.29
C SER A 1 -12.31 12.26 8.24
N LYS A 2 -11.90 10.99 8.19
CA LYS A 2 -12.20 10.00 9.22
C LYS A 2 -10.82 9.59 9.73
N LEU A 3 -10.42 10.14 10.87
CA LEU A 3 -9.14 9.76 11.50
C LEU A 3 -9.21 8.26 11.81
N ALA A 4 -8.09 7.55 11.64
CA ALA A 4 -8.00 6.15 12.03
C ALA A 4 -8.09 6.05 13.57
N ASN A 5 -8.86 5.07 14.06
CA ASN A 5 -9.01 4.81 15.49
C ASN A 5 -8.23 3.55 15.85
N ASN A 6 -7.46 3.60 16.92
CA ASN A 6 -6.90 2.40 17.52
C ASN A 6 -7.87 1.74 18.51
N ALA A 7 -7.48 0.59 19.06
CA ALA A 7 -8.32 -0.21 19.96
C ALA A 7 -8.73 0.49 21.27
N SER A 8 -8.00 1.51 21.71
CA SER A 8 -8.33 2.30 22.91
C SER A 8 -9.17 3.55 22.61
N GLY A 9 -9.57 3.75 21.34
CA GLY A 9 -10.35 4.91 20.91
C GLY A 9 -9.51 6.17 20.70
N GLN A 10 -8.18 6.06 20.70
CA GLN A 10 -7.29 7.16 20.34
C GLN A 10 -7.22 7.30 18.82
N LEU A 11 -7.12 8.55 18.39
CA LEU A 11 -7.07 8.92 16.98
C LEU A 11 -5.64 9.22 16.55
N GLU A 12 -5.30 8.77 15.35
CA GLU A 12 -4.08 9.14 14.64
C GLU A 12 -4.23 10.50 13.95
N TRP A 13 -3.13 11.24 13.83
CA TRP A 13 -3.09 12.57 13.23
C TRP A 13 -2.87 12.48 11.70
N GLU A 14 -3.71 11.70 11.03
CA GLU A 14 -3.69 11.55 9.57
C GLU A 14 -5.10 11.46 8.99
N ASP A 15 -5.24 11.97 7.77
CA ASP A 15 -6.23 11.47 6.84
C ASP A 15 -5.57 10.48 5.89
N TYR A 16 -6.34 9.56 5.31
CA TYR A 16 -5.81 8.67 4.30
C TYR A 16 -6.81 8.38 3.17
N PHE A 17 -6.26 7.94 2.04
CA PHE A 17 -7.01 7.32 0.96
C PHE A 17 -6.43 5.93 0.67
N PHE A 18 -7.28 4.91 0.76
CA PHE A 18 -6.87 3.50 0.70
C PHE A 18 -7.63 2.74 -0.38
N HIS A 19 -6.91 2.06 -1.27
CA HIS A 19 -7.52 1.28 -2.34
C HIS A 19 -6.57 0.24 -2.93
N LEU A 20 -7.13 -0.79 -3.56
CA LEU A 20 -6.38 -1.82 -4.27
C LEU A 20 -5.87 -1.30 -5.62
N ILE A 21 -4.59 -1.49 -5.91
CA ILE A 21 -3.94 -1.04 -7.16
C ILE A 21 -3.46 -2.18 -8.07
N PHE A 22 -3.37 -3.41 -7.59
CA PHE A 22 -3.00 -4.61 -8.37
C PHE A 22 -3.57 -5.89 -7.71
N PRO A 23 -4.00 -6.91 -8.47
CA PRO A 23 -4.05 -6.98 -9.94
C PRO A 23 -5.18 -6.16 -10.53
N GLU A 24 -5.08 -5.88 -11.84
CA GLU A 24 -5.89 -4.86 -12.51
C GLU A 24 -7.39 -5.17 -12.53
N ASP A 25 -7.74 -6.44 -12.60
CA ASP A 25 -9.09 -7.01 -12.66
C ASP A 25 -9.79 -7.03 -11.29
N LYS A 26 -9.03 -7.01 -10.19
CA LYS A 26 -9.56 -6.98 -8.82
C LYS A 26 -9.86 -5.55 -8.32
N ARG A 27 -9.51 -4.51 -9.07
CA ARG A 27 -9.67 -3.10 -8.66
C ARG A 27 -11.13 -2.64 -8.76
N ASP A 28 -11.59 -1.93 -7.74
CA ASP A 28 -12.80 -1.11 -7.84
C ASP A 28 -12.43 0.32 -8.27
N LEU A 29 -12.54 0.62 -9.56
CA LEU A 29 -12.25 1.96 -10.09
C LEU A 29 -13.33 3.00 -9.72
N SER A 30 -14.49 2.60 -9.20
CA SER A 30 -15.56 3.53 -8.84
C SER A 30 -15.20 4.39 -7.63
N ILE A 31 -14.35 3.87 -6.75
CA ILE A 31 -13.86 4.58 -5.56
C ILE A 31 -12.61 5.42 -5.84
N TRP A 32 -11.93 5.24 -6.98
CA TRP A 32 -10.68 5.94 -7.29
C TRP A 32 -10.91 7.46 -7.49
N PRO A 33 -9.95 8.32 -7.12
CA PRO A 33 -10.00 9.75 -7.38
C PRO A 33 -10.18 10.06 -8.87
N LYS A 34 -11.21 10.85 -9.17
CA LYS A 34 -11.46 11.38 -10.54
C LYS A 34 -10.72 12.70 -10.79
N THR A 35 -10.17 13.29 -9.74
CA THR A 35 -9.38 14.52 -9.79
C THR A 35 -8.10 14.30 -8.97
N PRO A 36 -6.91 14.52 -9.55
CA PRO A 36 -6.69 14.90 -10.96
C PRO A 36 -7.09 13.79 -11.94
N SER A 37 -7.42 14.15 -13.18
CA SER A 37 -7.90 13.20 -14.20
C SER A 37 -6.88 12.12 -14.58
N TYR A 38 -5.59 12.39 -14.36
CA TYR A 38 -4.48 11.46 -14.62
C TYR A 38 -4.24 10.46 -13.47
N TYR A 39 -4.99 10.53 -12.37
CA TYR A 39 -4.75 9.67 -11.19
C TYR A 39 -4.75 8.18 -11.55
N THR A 40 -5.76 7.73 -12.29
CA THR A 40 -5.92 6.31 -12.64
C THR A 40 -4.78 5.81 -13.51
N GLU A 41 -4.42 6.58 -14.55
CA GLU A 41 -3.34 6.23 -15.47
C GLU A 41 -1.99 6.12 -14.72
N VAL A 42 -1.64 7.18 -13.99
CA VAL A 42 -0.34 7.25 -13.28
C VAL A 42 -0.24 6.18 -12.19
N THR A 43 -1.29 5.99 -11.41
CA THR A 43 -1.29 4.98 -10.32
C THR A 43 -1.27 3.56 -10.88
N SER A 44 -1.91 3.31 -12.02
CA SER A 44 -1.85 2.00 -12.69
C SER A 44 -0.45 1.70 -13.24
N ASP A 45 0.21 2.67 -13.88
CA ASP A 45 1.59 2.49 -14.34
C ASP A 45 2.56 2.27 -13.17
N TYR A 46 2.38 3.03 -12.09
CA TYR A 46 3.13 2.85 -10.86
C TYR A 46 2.94 1.45 -10.26
N ALA A 47 1.70 0.96 -10.18
CA ALA A 47 1.39 -0.38 -9.68
C ALA A 47 2.07 -1.49 -10.49
N ARG A 48 2.06 -1.38 -11.83
CA ARG A 48 2.77 -2.33 -12.72
C ARG A 48 4.28 -2.33 -12.46
N ARG A 49 4.88 -1.15 -12.29
CA ARG A 49 6.33 -1.03 -11.97
C ARG A 49 6.65 -1.59 -10.59
N LEU A 50 5.83 -1.30 -9.59
CA LEU A 50 5.97 -1.86 -8.25
C LEU A 50 5.84 -3.39 -8.26
N ARG A 51 4.93 -3.95 -9.05
CA ARG A 51 4.77 -5.40 -9.14
C ARG A 51 6.02 -6.09 -9.67
N VAL A 52 6.66 -5.51 -10.68
CA VAL A 52 7.96 -6.00 -11.21
C VAL A 52 9.06 -5.88 -10.16
N LEU A 53 9.10 -4.78 -9.41
CA LEU A 53 10.07 -4.60 -8.33
C LEU A 53 9.85 -5.63 -7.20
N ALA A 54 8.60 -5.87 -6.80
CA ALA A 54 8.26 -6.84 -5.77
C ALA A 54 8.68 -8.25 -6.16
N SER A 55 8.44 -8.69 -7.42
CA SER A 55 8.97 -9.97 -7.92
C SER A 55 10.47 -10.07 -7.75
N LYS A 56 11.22 -9.06 -8.20
CA LYS A 56 12.69 -9.06 -8.11
C LYS A 56 13.18 -9.14 -6.66
N ILE A 57 12.54 -8.43 -5.75
CA ILE A 57 12.88 -8.47 -4.32
C ILE A 57 12.62 -9.88 -3.76
N LEU A 58 11.45 -10.46 -4.04
CA LEU A 58 11.07 -11.79 -3.56
C LEU A 58 11.95 -12.88 -4.17
N GLU A 59 12.35 -12.73 -5.43
CA GLU A 59 13.29 -13.61 -6.12
C GLU A 59 14.66 -13.58 -5.43
N VAL A 60 15.25 -12.40 -5.25
CA VAL A 60 16.54 -12.23 -4.56
C VAL A 60 16.47 -12.78 -3.14
N LEU A 61 15.42 -12.45 -2.37
CA LEU A 61 15.24 -12.97 -1.03
C LEU A 61 15.10 -14.50 -1.00
N SER A 62 14.47 -15.10 -2.01
CA SER A 62 14.39 -16.56 -2.12
C SER A 62 15.79 -17.16 -2.28
N LEU A 63 16.58 -16.62 -3.19
CA LEU A 63 17.94 -17.09 -3.47
C LEU A 63 18.88 -16.91 -2.26
N GLU A 64 18.85 -15.75 -1.60
CA GLU A 64 19.69 -15.47 -0.42
C GLU A 64 19.33 -16.34 0.79
N LEU A 65 18.10 -16.84 0.86
CA LEU A 65 17.67 -17.83 1.86
C LEU A 65 17.98 -19.27 1.43
N GLY A 66 18.61 -19.50 0.29
CA GLY A 66 18.93 -20.82 -0.25
C GLY A 66 17.71 -21.59 -0.78
N LEU A 67 16.64 -20.88 -1.17
CA LEU A 67 15.42 -21.44 -1.76
C LEU A 67 15.51 -21.44 -3.29
N GLU A 68 14.57 -22.15 -3.93
CA GLU A 68 14.36 -22.04 -5.38
C GLU A 68 14.00 -20.59 -5.77
N GLU A 69 14.46 -20.17 -6.94
CA GLU A 69 14.11 -18.87 -7.53
C GLU A 69 12.59 -18.67 -7.53
N GLY A 70 12.13 -17.50 -7.06
CA GLY A 70 10.70 -17.18 -6.98
C GLY A 70 9.91 -17.96 -5.92
N ARG A 71 10.54 -18.76 -5.05
CA ARG A 71 9.86 -19.53 -4.01
C ARG A 71 8.98 -18.64 -3.13
N LEU A 72 9.51 -17.53 -2.61
CA LEU A 72 8.76 -16.64 -1.73
C LEU A 72 7.56 -16.02 -2.44
N GLU A 73 7.71 -15.61 -3.69
CA GLU A 73 6.62 -15.05 -4.50
C GLU A 73 5.47 -16.03 -4.67
N LYS A 74 5.78 -17.31 -4.89
CA LYS A 74 4.77 -18.38 -4.95
C LYS A 74 4.03 -18.55 -3.62
N GLU A 75 4.74 -18.50 -2.50
CA GLU A 75 4.13 -18.64 -1.16
C GLU A 75 3.19 -17.49 -0.80
N VAL A 76 3.42 -16.29 -1.33
CA VAL A 76 2.56 -15.12 -1.10
C VAL A 76 1.48 -14.91 -2.17
N GLY A 77 1.22 -15.92 -3.01
CA GLY A 77 0.11 -15.92 -3.97
C GLY A 77 0.46 -15.59 -5.42
N GLY A 78 1.74 -15.38 -5.74
CA GLY A 78 2.22 -15.23 -7.12
C GLY A 78 1.63 -14.03 -7.86
N MET A 79 1.42 -14.17 -9.17
CA MET A 79 0.86 -13.09 -10.01
C MET A 79 -0.64 -12.87 -9.84
N GLU A 80 -1.37 -13.89 -9.36
CA GLU A 80 -2.83 -13.90 -9.35
C GLU A 80 -3.39 -13.44 -8.00
N GLU A 81 -2.80 -13.87 -6.89
CA GLU A 81 -3.34 -13.64 -5.55
C GLU A 81 -2.59 -12.61 -4.73
N LEU A 82 -1.34 -12.26 -5.08
CA LEU A 82 -0.64 -11.17 -4.42
C LEU A 82 -1.31 -9.83 -4.74
N LEU A 83 -1.83 -9.19 -3.70
CA LEU A 83 -2.49 -7.90 -3.79
C LEU A 83 -1.51 -6.77 -3.47
N LEU A 84 -1.53 -5.70 -4.28
CA LEU A 84 -0.89 -4.44 -3.92
C LEU A 84 -1.97 -3.43 -3.52
N GLN A 85 -1.91 -2.95 -2.28
CA GLN A 85 -2.79 -1.90 -1.77
C GLN A 85 -2.01 -0.60 -1.62
N MET A 86 -2.63 0.51 -2.01
CA MET A 86 -2.09 1.84 -1.87
C MET A 86 -2.74 2.52 -0.66
N LYS A 87 -1.91 3.01 0.26
CA LYS A 87 -2.32 3.92 1.34
C LYS A 87 -1.64 5.27 1.10
N ILE A 88 -2.43 6.28 0.71
CA ILE A 88 -1.96 7.67 0.62
C ILE A 88 -2.20 8.32 1.97
N ASN A 89 -1.14 8.59 2.73
CA ASN A 89 -1.23 9.24 4.03
C ASN A 89 -1.08 10.76 3.88
N TYR A 90 -2.00 11.51 4.45
CA TYR A 90 -1.97 12.97 4.54
C TYR A 90 -1.86 13.37 6.01
N TYR A 91 -0.68 13.85 6.41
CA TYR A 91 -0.39 14.34 7.75
C TYR A 91 -0.54 15.87 7.80
N PRO A 92 -1.71 16.41 8.23
CA PRO A 92 -1.86 17.85 8.36
C PRO A 92 -0.93 18.41 9.44
N LYS A 93 -0.64 19.72 9.38
CA LYS A 93 0.14 20.39 10.43
C LYS A 93 -0.55 20.20 11.79
N CYS A 94 0.20 19.68 12.77
CA CYS A 94 -0.27 19.53 14.14
C CYS A 94 0.14 20.77 14.96
N PRO A 95 -0.78 21.40 15.73
CA PRO A 95 -0.44 22.51 16.60
C PRO A 95 0.38 22.08 17.82
N GLN A 96 0.33 20.80 18.21
CA GLN A 96 1.04 20.22 19.37
C GLN A 96 1.66 18.86 18.99
N PRO A 97 2.67 18.83 18.11
CA PRO A 97 3.24 17.60 17.56
C PRO A 97 3.87 16.67 18.60
N GLU A 98 4.26 17.19 19.77
CA GLU A 98 4.77 16.41 20.89
C GLU A 98 3.70 15.58 21.62
N LEU A 99 2.41 15.85 21.35
CA LEU A 99 1.26 15.16 21.96
C LEU A 99 0.51 14.25 20.98
N ALA A 100 0.93 14.19 19.72
CA ALA A 100 0.23 13.45 18.66
C ALA A 100 1.20 12.55 17.88
N LEU A 101 0.64 11.50 17.27
CA LEU A 101 1.34 10.67 16.29
C LEU A 101 0.56 10.72 14.99
N GLY A 102 1.28 10.88 13.86
CA GLY A 102 0.66 10.76 12.54
C GLY A 102 0.11 9.36 12.32
N VAL A 103 0.94 8.36 12.59
CA VAL A 103 0.57 6.94 12.67
C VAL A 103 1.24 6.38 13.93
N GLU A 104 0.55 5.49 14.63
CA GLU A 104 1.06 4.82 15.82
C GLU A 104 2.14 3.78 15.47
N ALA A 105 2.87 3.31 16.48
CA ALA A 105 3.88 2.28 16.28
C ALA A 105 3.24 0.95 15.86
N HIS A 106 3.67 0.40 14.72
CA HIS A 106 3.17 -0.86 14.14
C HIS A 106 4.29 -1.65 13.44
N THR A 107 3.97 -2.86 12.95
CA THR A 107 4.87 -3.75 12.19
C THR A 107 4.25 -4.16 10.86
#